data_AF-A0A943TXM3-F1
#
_entry.id   AF-A0A943TXM3-F1
#
_cell.length_a   1.000
_cell.length_b   1.000
_cell.length_c   1.000
_cell.angle_alpha   90.00
_cell.angle_beta   90.00
_cell.angle_gamma   90.00
#
_symmetry.space_group_name_H-M   'P 1'
#
loop_
_entity.id
_entity.type
_entity.pdbx_description
1 polymer ?
#
loop_
_entity_poly.entity_id
_entity_poly.type
_entity_poly.pdbx_seq_one_letter_code
_entity_poly.pdbx_strand_id
1 'polypeptide(L)'
;MKGQKLLKACSVVMILACLFGLVSGGLGISDVSDVKQAKEAEKAETLAQIDTLAAGVEQLESKRADYEAGKAAYEQGLADYEAGKAALEAGREEYAAGQAKVDAGRAAYEQGAATLAAKKSEYQSGLAQYNAGLAEYEAGKAQLAEKTEAYEAGKAQLEAMKPAYDAGKATYDAGLEQYNAKLAEYEAGVKEYEAGLAEYEAGKAALAEKTEAYEAGKAQIASMRSQYNTGKLQYNAGNTKYEAGLKQYETKLAEYETKLAQYNAAVEAGQLTGEQAEATKAQLDAAKKQLDESKATLDATAAQLAEGKKLIDTYEAGMAQLTEYETAAATLKAAEQKLAAAKKQIDAGKTQLDAAKAQLDAGAAQLAPYEEGLKQVQEYEAAQAKLAAAEKQLAAAKAKLDPAPAQLAAGEAQLQAAANELAAGEAQLKAAADEIAAGEAELAAAEKQLADGKAQLDEFEAGEAQVQDGYATLAENPDVKAKIDGGMDPVEAAYKTVDEQTVVTTKELTGRIVTYGLMIAAAVLGIIAAILGLTGKKAAMTVGIISLIAALAALVYGYAATVSFTGHTVQAAGAIVLAVAAVLMVYGAAAAKKAPVTAQ
;
A
#
# COMPACT_ATOMS: atom_id res chain seq x y z
N MET A 1 21.94 -164.74 19.73
CA MET A 1 22.63 -163.56 19.15
C MET A 1 21.76 -162.30 18.92
N LYS A 2 20.45 -162.25 19.24
CA LYS A 2 19.62 -161.05 18.99
C LYS A 2 19.77 -159.92 20.04
N GLY A 3 19.97 -160.22 21.33
CA GLY A 3 20.00 -159.20 22.39
C GLY A 3 21.22 -158.25 22.41
N GLN A 4 22.42 -158.75 22.08
CA GLN A 4 23.65 -157.95 22.14
C GLN A 4 23.77 -156.93 20.98
N LYS A 5 23.11 -157.21 19.84
CA LYS A 5 23.04 -156.27 18.70
C LYS A 5 22.11 -155.09 19.00
N LEU A 6 21.03 -155.34 19.75
CA LEU A 6 20.07 -154.31 20.16
C LEU A 6 20.71 -153.30 21.13
N LEU A 7 21.51 -153.78 22.09
CA LEU A 7 22.21 -152.92 23.05
C LEU A 7 23.26 -152.03 22.37
N LYS A 8 24.03 -152.58 21.41
CA LYS A 8 25.02 -151.81 20.63
C LYS A 8 24.36 -150.74 19.75
N ALA A 9 23.21 -151.05 19.13
CA ALA A 9 22.45 -150.08 18.36
C ALA A 9 21.91 -148.94 19.26
N CYS A 10 21.39 -149.27 20.45
CA CYS A 10 20.94 -148.27 21.42
C CYS A 10 22.10 -147.39 21.93
N SER A 11 23.30 -147.95 22.15
CA SER A 11 24.48 -147.17 22.53
C SER A 11 24.94 -146.19 21.45
N VAL A 12 24.90 -146.56 20.17
CA VAL A 12 25.27 -145.65 19.07
C VAL A 12 24.24 -144.53 18.92
N VAL A 13 22.95 -144.84 19.00
CA VAL A 13 21.87 -143.83 19.00
C VAL A 13 22.00 -142.88 20.18
N MET A 14 22.41 -143.37 21.36
CA MET A 14 22.69 -142.52 22.52
C MET A 14 23.88 -141.59 22.34
N ILE A 15 24.99 -142.08 21.76
CA ILE A 15 26.15 -141.22 21.48
C ILE A 15 25.75 -140.10 20.52
N LEU A 16 24.98 -140.40 19.47
CA LEU A 16 24.48 -139.39 18.52
C LEU A 16 23.49 -138.41 19.17
N ALA A 17 22.56 -138.90 19.99
CA ALA A 17 21.62 -138.06 20.74
C ALA A 17 22.34 -137.12 21.72
N CYS A 18 23.42 -137.59 22.34
CA CYS A 18 24.19 -136.78 23.28
C CYS A 18 25.15 -135.80 22.60
N LEU A 19 25.73 -136.15 21.44
CA LEU A 19 26.49 -135.19 20.64
C LEU A 19 25.60 -134.05 20.14
N PHE A 20 24.35 -134.35 19.77
CA PHE A 20 23.35 -133.34 19.43
C PHE A 20 23.00 -132.43 20.61
N GLY A 21 22.90 -132.98 21.83
CA GLY A 21 22.71 -132.21 23.07
C GLY A 21 23.88 -131.28 23.41
N LEU A 22 25.12 -131.67 23.10
CA LEU A 22 26.32 -130.88 23.37
C LEU A 22 26.45 -129.69 22.40
N VAL A 23 26.17 -129.90 21.11
CA VAL A 23 26.18 -128.85 20.08
C VAL A 23 25.03 -127.86 20.27
N SER A 24 23.83 -128.35 20.61
CA SER A 24 22.67 -127.49 20.87
C SER A 24 22.81 -126.65 22.15
N GLY A 25 23.48 -127.16 23.19
CA GLY A 25 23.81 -126.38 24.38
C GLY A 25 24.87 -125.31 24.15
N GLY A 26 25.92 -125.61 23.35
CA GLY A 26 26.97 -124.65 23.01
C GLY A 26 26.47 -123.48 22.16
N LEU A 27 25.62 -123.75 21.15
CA LEU A 27 24.99 -122.71 20.33
C LEU A 27 24.05 -121.81 21.16
N GLY A 28 23.30 -122.39 22.10
CA GLY A 28 22.40 -121.61 22.97
C GLY A 28 23.13 -120.63 23.90
N ILE A 29 24.36 -120.93 24.33
CA ILE A 29 25.16 -120.00 25.14
C ILE A 29 25.70 -118.84 24.29
N SER A 30 26.06 -119.09 23.01
CA SER A 30 26.47 -118.03 22.07
C SER A 30 25.33 -117.07 21.75
N ASP A 31 24.13 -117.60 21.45
CA ASP A 31 22.93 -116.79 21.20
C ASP A 31 22.59 -115.90 22.40
N VAL A 32 22.77 -116.41 23.62
CA VAL A 32 22.58 -115.62 24.85
C VAL A 32 23.61 -114.50 24.97
N SER A 33 24.87 -114.75 24.59
CA SER A 33 25.91 -113.71 24.58
C SER A 33 25.60 -112.61 23.57
N ASP A 34 25.12 -112.96 22.37
CA ASP A 34 24.80 -111.99 21.32
C ASP A 34 23.56 -111.16 21.69
N VAL A 35 22.51 -111.80 22.24
CA VAL A 35 21.33 -111.10 22.78
C VAL A 35 21.71 -110.21 23.96
N LYS A 36 22.66 -110.63 24.81
CA LYS A 36 23.16 -109.81 25.91
C LYS A 36 23.83 -108.54 25.39
N GLN A 37 24.74 -108.67 24.43
CA GLN A 37 25.45 -107.52 23.86
C GLN A 37 24.49 -106.56 23.15
N ALA A 38 23.51 -107.07 22.40
CA ALA A 38 22.49 -106.25 21.76
C ALA A 38 21.62 -105.50 22.78
N LYS A 39 21.19 -106.16 23.87
CA LYS A 39 20.39 -105.54 24.93
C LYS A 39 21.18 -104.56 25.80
N GLU A 40 22.47 -104.82 26.03
CA GLU A 40 23.36 -103.87 26.70
C GLU A 40 23.66 -102.65 25.83
N ALA A 41 23.78 -102.81 24.51
CA ALA A 41 23.90 -101.70 23.56
C ALA A 41 22.62 -100.87 23.46
N GLU A 42 21.45 -101.50 23.33
CA GLU A 42 20.13 -100.84 23.32
C GLU A 42 19.86 -100.08 24.63
N LYS A 43 20.23 -100.69 25.77
CA LYS A 43 20.19 -100.03 27.08
C LYS A 43 21.11 -98.82 27.14
N ALA A 44 22.36 -98.94 26.66
CA ALA A 44 23.31 -97.83 26.66
C ALA A 44 22.86 -96.67 25.76
N GLU A 45 22.26 -96.98 24.61
CA GLU A 45 21.68 -95.97 23.71
C GLU A 45 20.46 -95.29 24.34
N THR A 46 19.56 -96.07 24.95
CA THR A 46 18.39 -95.54 25.67
C THR A 46 18.80 -94.66 26.85
N LEU A 47 19.80 -95.09 27.64
CA LEU A 47 20.33 -94.27 28.74
C LEU A 47 21.01 -93.01 28.23
N ALA A 48 21.79 -93.06 27.13
CA ALA A 48 22.40 -91.87 26.55
C ALA A 48 21.36 -90.85 26.05
N GLN A 49 20.22 -91.33 25.51
CA GLN A 49 19.09 -90.47 25.12
C GLN A 49 18.39 -89.86 26.34
N ILE A 50 18.17 -90.64 27.41
CA ILE A 50 17.61 -90.14 28.68
C ILE A 50 18.58 -89.13 29.33
N ASP A 51 19.89 -89.40 29.34
CA ASP A 51 20.94 -88.50 29.86
C ASP A 51 20.96 -87.17 29.09
N THR A 52 20.81 -87.23 27.76
CA THR A 52 20.76 -86.02 26.91
C THR A 52 19.51 -85.19 27.20
N LEU A 53 18.35 -85.84 27.37
CA LEU A 53 17.12 -85.17 27.75
C LEU A 53 17.19 -84.59 29.16
N ALA A 54 17.75 -85.33 30.13
CA ALA A 54 17.99 -84.89 31.50
C ALA A 54 18.88 -83.64 31.55
N ALA A 55 19.97 -83.63 30.78
CA ALA A 55 20.85 -82.47 30.66
C ALA A 55 20.14 -81.27 30.02
N GLY A 56 19.27 -81.50 29.03
CA GLY A 56 18.43 -80.47 28.43
C GLY A 56 17.43 -79.85 29.42
N VAL A 57 16.79 -80.69 30.25
CA VAL A 57 15.86 -80.27 31.31
C VAL A 57 16.59 -79.40 32.35
N GLU A 58 17.74 -79.86 32.84
CA GLU A 58 18.54 -79.11 33.83
C GLU A 58 19.03 -77.76 33.26
N GLN A 59 19.42 -77.74 31.98
CA GLN A 59 19.82 -76.51 31.31
C GLN A 59 18.65 -75.52 31.12
N LEU A 60 17.43 -75.99 30.85
CA LEU A 60 16.26 -75.12 30.81
C LEU A 60 15.85 -74.64 32.19
N GLU A 61 15.84 -75.50 33.20
CA GLU A 61 15.47 -75.12 34.56
C GLU A 61 16.42 -74.08 35.13
N SER A 62 17.73 -74.24 34.92
CA SER A 62 18.73 -73.24 35.33
C SER A 62 18.55 -71.89 34.64
N LYS A 63 18.05 -71.87 33.39
CA LYS A 63 17.76 -70.63 32.63
C LYS A 63 16.34 -70.10 32.80
N ARG A 64 15.43 -70.83 33.45
CA ARG A 64 14.01 -70.46 33.56
C ARG A 64 13.81 -69.14 34.31
N ALA A 65 14.59 -68.90 35.35
CA ALA A 65 14.56 -67.63 36.07
C ALA A 65 15.01 -66.45 35.19
N ASP A 66 16.06 -66.67 34.38
CA ASP A 66 16.57 -65.67 33.43
C ASP A 66 15.57 -65.41 32.30
N TYR A 67 14.84 -66.43 31.85
CA TYR A 67 13.76 -66.30 30.86
C TYR A 67 12.60 -65.45 31.39
N GLU A 68 12.09 -65.72 32.59
CA GLU A 68 10.99 -64.92 33.16
C GLU A 68 11.42 -63.47 33.41
N ALA A 69 12.66 -63.26 33.89
CA ALA A 69 13.23 -61.93 34.01
C ALA A 69 13.40 -61.25 32.64
N GLY A 70 13.85 -61.99 31.63
CA GLY A 70 14.01 -61.53 30.26
C GLY A 70 12.68 -61.17 29.59
N LYS A 71 11.62 -61.93 29.85
CA LYS A 71 10.28 -61.66 29.35
C LYS A 71 9.72 -60.38 29.96
N ALA A 72 9.83 -60.21 31.27
CA ALA A 72 9.44 -58.98 31.94
C ALA A 72 10.25 -57.77 31.43
N ALA A 73 11.56 -57.95 31.22
CA ALA A 73 12.42 -56.91 30.64
C ALA A 73 12.05 -56.57 29.18
N TYR A 74 11.66 -57.57 28.37
CA TYR A 74 11.18 -57.36 27.00
C TYR A 74 9.85 -56.60 26.97
N GLU A 75 8.89 -56.98 27.82
CA GLU A 75 7.59 -56.29 27.93
C GLU A 75 7.78 -54.83 28.39
N GLN A 76 8.65 -54.59 29.38
CA GLN A 76 9.00 -53.25 29.82
C GLN A 76 9.71 -52.47 28.71
N GLY A 77 10.68 -53.08 28.03
CA GLY A 77 11.39 -52.47 26.91
C GLY A 77 10.47 -52.09 25.75
N LEU A 78 9.42 -52.88 25.49
CA LEU A 78 8.43 -52.57 24.46
C LEU A 78 7.59 -51.34 24.87
N ALA A 79 7.21 -51.26 26.14
CA ALA A 79 6.52 -50.09 26.68
C ALA A 79 7.41 -48.83 26.61
N ASP A 80 8.69 -48.94 26.97
CA ASP A 80 9.66 -47.85 26.90
C ASP A 80 9.93 -47.41 25.44
N TYR A 81 9.98 -48.35 24.49
CA TYR A 81 10.11 -48.07 23.05
C TYR A 81 8.91 -47.28 22.52
N GLU A 82 7.68 -47.70 22.82
CA GLU A 82 6.47 -46.97 22.39
C GLU A 82 6.39 -45.59 23.05
N ALA A 83 6.77 -45.46 24.32
CA ALA A 83 6.86 -44.17 25.01
C ALA A 83 7.92 -43.26 24.36
N GLY A 84 9.10 -43.81 24.02
CA GLY A 84 10.17 -43.09 23.33
C GLY A 84 9.75 -42.62 21.94
N LYS A 85 9.01 -43.45 21.19
CA LYS A 85 8.47 -43.09 19.88
C LYS A 85 7.46 -41.94 19.97
N ALA A 86 6.56 -41.99 20.95
CA ALA A 86 5.62 -40.91 21.21
C ALA A 86 6.33 -39.60 21.62
N ALA A 87 7.38 -39.70 22.45
CA ALA A 87 8.19 -38.54 22.85
C ALA A 87 8.93 -37.93 21.64
N LEU A 88 9.48 -38.76 20.74
CA LEU A 88 10.13 -38.31 19.53
C LEU A 88 9.15 -37.59 18.58
N GLU A 89 7.94 -38.11 18.43
CA GLU A 89 6.89 -37.48 17.62
C GLU A 89 6.47 -36.12 18.19
N ALA A 90 6.26 -36.02 19.51
CA ALA A 90 6.02 -34.74 20.18
C ALA A 90 7.17 -33.75 19.99
N GLY A 91 8.43 -34.20 20.10
CA GLY A 91 9.61 -33.38 19.85
C GLY A 91 9.66 -32.83 18.42
N ARG A 92 9.28 -33.64 17.41
CA ARG A 92 9.17 -33.17 16.02
C ARG A 92 8.08 -32.13 15.82
N GLU A 93 6.93 -32.27 16.49
CA GLU A 93 5.87 -31.27 16.45
C GLU A 93 6.32 -29.94 17.08
N GLU A 94 7.01 -29.99 18.22
CA GLU A 94 7.60 -28.81 18.85
C GLU A 94 8.65 -28.14 17.97
N TYR A 95 9.51 -28.93 17.31
CA TYR A 95 10.47 -28.42 16.33
C TYR A 95 9.77 -27.72 15.16
N ALA A 96 8.74 -28.33 14.59
CA ALA A 96 7.97 -27.73 13.49
C ALA A 96 7.29 -26.42 13.92
N ALA A 97 6.74 -26.36 15.14
CA ALA A 97 6.16 -25.14 15.70
C ALA A 97 7.24 -24.06 15.95
N GLY A 98 8.42 -24.46 16.41
CA GLY A 98 9.59 -23.58 16.55
C GLY A 98 10.03 -23.01 15.21
N GLN A 99 10.03 -23.84 14.16
CA GLN A 99 10.43 -23.44 12.81
C GLN A 99 9.47 -22.38 12.25
N ALA A 100 8.17 -22.61 12.39
CA ALA A 100 7.15 -21.63 12.02
C ALA A 100 7.32 -20.28 12.75
N LYS A 101 7.71 -20.29 14.05
CA LYS A 101 8.00 -19.06 14.81
C LYS A 101 9.22 -18.31 14.29
N VAL A 102 10.30 -19.03 13.99
CA VAL A 102 11.53 -18.42 13.42
C VAL A 102 11.25 -17.84 12.03
N ASP A 103 10.51 -18.56 11.18
CA ASP A 103 10.13 -18.06 9.86
C ASP A 103 9.24 -16.81 9.94
N ALA A 104 8.27 -16.79 10.86
CA ALA A 104 7.45 -15.60 11.12
C ALA A 104 8.29 -14.43 11.67
N GLY A 105 9.23 -14.71 12.58
CA GLY A 105 10.18 -13.73 13.10
C GLY A 105 11.08 -13.13 12.00
N ARG A 106 11.56 -13.96 11.07
CA ARG A 106 12.35 -13.52 9.91
C ARG A 106 11.53 -12.59 9.01
N ALA A 107 10.30 -12.96 8.69
CA ALA A 107 9.40 -12.13 7.89
C ALA A 107 9.12 -10.77 8.57
N ALA A 108 8.89 -10.76 9.88
CA ALA A 108 8.71 -9.53 10.66
C ALA A 108 9.98 -8.66 10.67
N TYR A 109 11.15 -9.27 10.82
CA TYR A 109 12.45 -8.57 10.73
C TYR A 109 12.64 -7.92 9.36
N GLU A 110 12.40 -8.64 8.27
CA GLU A 110 12.53 -8.11 6.91
C GLU A 110 11.56 -6.95 6.66
N GLN A 111 10.30 -7.05 7.12
CA GLN A 111 9.33 -5.96 7.04
C GLN A 111 9.77 -4.74 7.87
N GLY A 112 10.31 -4.96 9.07
CA GLY A 112 10.88 -3.91 9.92
C GLY A 112 12.05 -3.21 9.24
N ALA A 113 12.96 -3.96 8.62
CA ALA A 113 14.10 -3.44 7.88
C ALA A 113 13.66 -2.58 6.68
N ALA A 114 12.67 -3.06 5.91
CA ALA A 114 12.10 -2.30 4.80
C ALA A 114 11.43 -0.99 5.28
N THR A 115 10.71 -1.04 6.39
CA THR A 115 10.07 0.15 7.00
C THR A 115 11.10 1.17 7.45
N LEU A 116 12.17 0.73 8.12
CA LEU A 116 13.27 1.59 8.54
C LEU A 116 13.99 2.23 7.35
N ALA A 117 14.24 1.47 6.28
CA ALA A 117 14.83 1.97 5.05
C ALA A 117 13.95 3.07 4.39
N ALA A 118 12.63 2.84 4.33
CA ALA A 118 11.68 3.83 3.83
C ALA A 118 11.71 5.12 4.67
N LYS A 119 11.69 5.00 6.01
CA LYS A 119 11.78 6.15 6.93
C LYS A 119 13.09 6.91 6.77
N LYS A 120 14.20 6.23 6.52
CA LYS A 120 15.50 6.86 6.28
C LYS A 120 15.51 7.66 4.98
N SER A 121 14.87 7.13 3.93
CA SER A 121 14.66 7.83 2.66
C SER A 121 13.76 9.07 2.82
N GLU A 122 12.64 8.94 3.55
CA GLU A 122 11.75 10.06 3.89
C GLU A 122 12.50 11.17 4.64
N TYR A 123 13.33 10.81 5.62
CA TYR A 123 14.15 11.77 6.37
C TYR A 123 15.16 12.50 5.46
N GLN A 124 15.85 11.79 4.57
CA GLN A 124 16.80 12.41 3.63
C GLN A 124 16.10 13.36 2.66
N SER A 125 14.94 12.96 2.14
CA SER A 125 14.12 13.81 1.28
C SER A 125 13.66 15.07 2.03
N GLY A 126 13.16 14.91 3.27
CA GLY A 126 12.77 16.03 4.13
C GLY A 126 13.94 16.97 4.44
N LEU A 127 15.14 16.44 4.68
CA LEU A 127 16.34 17.23 4.95
C LEU A 127 16.73 18.06 3.71
N ALA A 128 16.64 17.47 2.51
CA ALA A 128 16.89 18.18 1.26
C ALA A 128 15.86 19.32 1.04
N GLN A 129 14.57 19.06 1.31
CA GLN A 129 13.52 20.09 1.23
C GLN A 129 13.75 21.22 2.24
N TYR A 130 14.11 20.89 3.49
CA TYR A 130 14.44 21.88 4.51
C TYR A 130 15.63 22.75 4.09
N ASN A 131 16.69 22.15 3.56
CA ASN A 131 17.88 22.89 3.10
C ASN A 131 17.58 23.78 1.88
N ALA A 132 16.74 23.31 0.95
CA ALA A 132 16.29 24.12 -0.18
C ALA A 132 15.46 25.33 0.32
N GLY A 133 14.50 25.11 1.22
CA GLY A 133 13.71 26.17 1.84
C GLY A 133 14.57 27.16 2.64
N LEU A 134 15.62 26.68 3.31
CA LEU A 134 16.58 27.54 4.02
C LEU A 134 17.34 28.44 3.05
N ALA A 135 17.79 27.90 1.90
CA ALA A 135 18.45 28.68 0.87
C ALA A 135 17.51 29.74 0.26
N GLU A 136 16.25 29.40 0.01
CA GLU A 136 15.24 30.36 -0.46
C GLU A 136 14.96 31.46 0.57
N TYR A 137 14.87 31.11 1.85
CA TYR A 137 14.70 32.08 2.94
C TYR A 137 15.89 33.05 3.03
N GLU A 138 17.13 32.53 3.00
CA GLU A 138 18.33 33.38 3.03
C GLU A 138 18.45 34.27 1.77
N ALA A 139 18.11 33.74 0.58
CA ALA A 139 18.03 34.53 -0.64
C ALA A 139 16.96 35.63 -0.55
N GLY A 140 15.77 35.30 -0.01
CA GLY A 140 14.70 36.27 0.22
C GLY A 140 15.11 37.35 1.22
N LYS A 141 15.85 37.00 2.27
CA LYS A 141 16.38 37.93 3.25
C LYS A 141 17.40 38.89 2.63
N ALA A 142 18.29 38.39 1.77
CA ALA A 142 19.23 39.22 1.01
C ALA A 142 18.50 40.20 0.07
N GLN A 143 17.49 39.72 -0.67
CA GLN A 143 16.65 40.58 -1.52
C GLN A 143 15.89 41.64 -0.72
N LEU A 144 15.38 41.28 0.46
CA LEU A 144 14.71 42.23 1.34
C LEU A 144 15.68 43.29 1.88
N ALA A 145 16.93 42.92 2.19
CA ALA A 145 17.96 43.87 2.60
C ALA A 145 18.26 44.89 1.49
N GLU A 146 18.49 44.43 0.25
CA GLU A 146 18.66 45.33 -0.90
C GLU A 146 17.44 46.23 -1.12
N LYS A 147 16.23 45.66 -1.06
CA LYS A 147 14.99 46.44 -1.18
C LYS A 147 14.75 47.38 0.00
N THR A 148 15.30 47.11 1.19
CA THR A 148 15.21 48.01 2.36
C THR A 148 16.02 49.27 2.11
N GLU A 149 17.23 49.15 1.58
CA GLU A 149 18.04 50.33 1.23
C GLU A 149 17.36 51.17 0.13
N ALA A 150 16.82 50.51 -0.91
CA ALA A 150 16.06 51.18 -1.95
C ALA A 150 14.77 51.84 -1.41
N TYR A 151 14.06 51.17 -0.49
CA TYR A 151 12.86 51.68 0.16
C TYR A 151 13.15 52.92 1.01
N GLU A 152 14.18 52.87 1.87
CA GLU A 152 14.56 54.02 2.69
C GLU A 152 15.06 55.19 1.82
N ALA A 153 15.79 54.91 0.76
CA ALA A 153 16.19 55.93 -0.23
C ALA A 153 14.97 56.52 -0.96
N GLY A 154 14.02 55.69 -1.40
CA GLY A 154 12.79 56.11 -2.07
C GLY A 154 11.87 56.91 -1.15
N LYS A 155 11.75 56.52 0.12
CA LYS A 155 11.03 57.25 1.16
C LYS A 155 11.68 58.61 1.46
N ALA A 156 13.02 58.65 1.56
CA ALA A 156 13.76 59.89 1.72
C ALA A 156 13.61 60.81 0.49
N GLN A 157 13.59 60.26 -0.72
CA GLN A 157 13.28 61.01 -1.94
C GLN A 157 11.85 61.53 -1.95
N LEU A 158 10.85 60.72 -1.58
CA LEU A 158 9.45 61.14 -1.44
C LEU A 158 9.32 62.30 -0.45
N GLU A 159 10.00 62.24 0.70
CA GLU A 159 9.98 63.36 1.64
C GLU A 159 10.75 64.59 1.14
N ALA A 160 11.87 64.41 0.44
CA ALA A 160 12.59 65.51 -0.18
C ALA A 160 11.79 66.15 -1.33
N MET A 161 10.98 65.37 -2.04
CA MET A 161 10.12 65.82 -3.12
C MET A 161 8.82 66.43 -2.60
N LYS A 162 8.40 66.13 -1.36
CA LYS A 162 7.13 66.58 -0.80
C LYS A 162 6.95 68.11 -0.84
N PRO A 163 7.95 68.94 -0.49
CA PRO A 163 7.84 70.39 -0.65
C PRO A 163 7.64 70.82 -2.11
N ALA A 164 8.31 70.15 -3.05
CA ALA A 164 8.18 70.44 -4.48
C ALA A 164 6.82 69.98 -5.03
N TYR A 165 6.29 68.86 -4.54
CA TYR A 165 4.93 68.38 -4.83
C TYR A 165 3.89 69.37 -4.29
N ASP A 166 4.00 69.78 -3.02
CA ASP A 166 3.07 70.74 -2.40
C ASP A 166 3.12 72.08 -3.14
N ALA A 167 4.31 72.55 -3.53
CA ALA A 167 4.49 73.75 -4.34
C ALA A 167 3.95 73.60 -5.77
N GLY A 168 4.19 72.47 -6.42
CA GLY A 168 3.66 72.16 -7.75
C GLY A 168 2.13 72.06 -7.75
N LYS A 169 1.55 71.45 -6.72
CA LYS A 169 0.10 71.39 -6.51
C LYS A 169 -0.47 72.79 -6.31
N ALA A 170 0.15 73.61 -5.45
CA ALA A 170 -0.26 75.00 -5.28
C ALA A 170 -0.16 75.81 -6.59
N THR A 171 0.87 75.54 -7.40
CA THR A 171 1.06 76.17 -8.72
C THR A 171 -0.02 75.72 -9.71
N TYR A 172 -0.37 74.43 -9.72
CA TYR A 172 -1.46 73.89 -10.53
C TYR A 172 -2.81 74.49 -10.13
N ASP A 173 -3.12 74.50 -8.83
CA ASP A 173 -4.38 75.07 -8.30
C ASP A 173 -4.49 76.56 -8.64
N ALA A 174 -3.41 77.33 -8.46
CA ALA A 174 -3.36 78.75 -8.82
C ALA A 174 -3.46 78.97 -10.34
N GLY A 175 -2.80 78.12 -11.14
CA GLY A 175 -2.89 78.16 -12.61
C GLY A 175 -4.30 77.85 -13.10
N LEU A 176 -5.00 76.92 -12.45
CA LEU A 176 -6.39 76.59 -12.76
C LEU A 176 -7.33 77.77 -12.47
N GLU A 177 -7.14 78.44 -11.34
CA GLU A 177 -7.89 79.63 -10.99
C GLU A 177 -7.65 80.76 -12.01
N GLN A 178 -6.37 81.01 -12.38
CA GLN A 178 -6.03 81.99 -13.40
C GLN A 178 -6.60 81.64 -14.78
N TYR A 179 -6.52 80.38 -15.20
CA TYR A 179 -7.08 79.92 -16.47
C TYR A 179 -8.59 80.20 -16.54
N ASN A 180 -9.33 79.85 -15.47
CA ASN A 180 -10.76 80.10 -15.39
C ASN A 180 -11.10 81.61 -15.39
N ALA A 181 -10.31 82.43 -14.69
CA ALA A 181 -10.50 83.88 -14.71
C ALA A 181 -10.25 84.47 -16.11
N LYS A 182 -9.18 84.04 -16.79
CA LYS A 182 -8.87 84.49 -18.16
C LYS A 182 -9.86 83.98 -19.20
N LEU A 183 -10.43 82.80 -18.99
CA LEU A 183 -11.51 82.29 -19.82
C LEU A 183 -12.73 83.21 -19.73
N ALA A 184 -13.12 83.62 -18.51
CA ALA A 184 -14.21 84.55 -18.31
C ALA A 184 -13.96 85.94 -18.94
N GLU A 185 -12.73 86.47 -18.84
CA GLU A 185 -12.34 87.72 -19.53
C GLU A 185 -12.42 87.61 -21.06
N TYR A 186 -11.95 86.50 -21.62
CA TYR A 186 -12.04 86.22 -23.05
C TYR A 186 -13.50 86.16 -23.51
N GLU A 187 -14.36 85.42 -22.79
CA GLU A 187 -15.79 85.31 -23.08
C GLU A 187 -16.51 86.66 -22.98
N ALA A 188 -16.13 87.52 -22.02
CA ALA A 188 -16.67 88.87 -21.92
C ALA A 188 -16.25 89.74 -23.12
N GLY A 189 -14.99 89.68 -23.54
CA GLY A 189 -14.50 90.38 -24.73
C GLY A 189 -15.21 89.94 -26.01
N VAL A 190 -15.52 88.64 -26.15
CA VAL A 190 -16.31 88.11 -27.26
C VAL A 190 -17.70 88.75 -27.31
N LYS A 191 -18.39 88.85 -26.16
CA LYS A 191 -19.70 89.52 -26.08
C LYS A 191 -19.63 91.02 -26.42
N GLU A 192 -18.58 91.72 -25.99
CA GLU A 192 -18.38 93.14 -26.35
C GLU A 192 -18.14 93.33 -27.86
N TYR A 193 -17.40 92.43 -28.50
CA TYR A 193 -17.20 92.46 -29.95
C TYR A 193 -18.50 92.19 -30.71
N GLU A 194 -19.31 91.22 -30.29
CA GLU A 194 -20.63 90.96 -30.87
C GLU A 194 -21.56 92.17 -30.76
N ALA A 195 -21.58 92.83 -29.60
CA ALA A 195 -22.35 94.05 -29.39
C ALA A 195 -21.83 95.22 -30.26
N GLY A 196 -20.51 95.42 -30.32
CA GLY A 196 -19.88 96.43 -31.17
C GLY A 196 -20.11 96.19 -32.66
N LEU A 197 -20.19 94.93 -33.09
CA LEU A 197 -20.48 94.56 -34.47
C LEU A 197 -21.92 94.93 -34.83
N ALA A 198 -22.86 94.68 -33.92
CA ALA A 198 -24.24 95.10 -34.09
C ALA A 198 -24.38 96.63 -34.16
N GLU A 199 -23.67 97.38 -33.30
CA GLU A 199 -23.63 98.87 -33.37
C GLU A 199 -23.05 99.36 -34.70
N TYR A 200 -21.97 98.74 -35.19
CA TYR A 200 -21.34 99.08 -36.46
C TYR A 200 -22.27 98.84 -37.65
N GLU A 201 -22.92 97.67 -37.74
CA GLU A 201 -23.87 97.37 -38.81
C GLU A 201 -25.09 98.29 -38.76
N ALA A 202 -25.61 98.62 -37.57
CA ALA A 202 -26.67 99.59 -37.41
C ALA A 202 -26.25 101.01 -37.85
N GLY A 203 -25.05 101.46 -37.47
CA GLY A 203 -24.49 102.74 -37.90
C GLY A 203 -24.28 102.83 -39.41
N LYS A 204 -23.85 101.72 -40.02
CA LYS A 204 -23.64 101.62 -41.47
C LYS A 204 -24.96 101.69 -42.23
N ALA A 205 -26.00 101.01 -41.75
CA ALA A 205 -27.34 101.11 -42.31
C ALA A 205 -27.90 102.55 -42.21
N ALA A 206 -27.77 103.19 -41.04
CA ALA A 206 -28.21 104.56 -40.83
C ALA A 206 -27.46 105.57 -41.73
N LEU A 207 -26.16 105.39 -41.94
CA LEU A 207 -25.38 106.22 -42.85
C LEU A 207 -25.80 106.02 -44.31
N ALA A 208 -26.06 104.77 -44.72
CA ALA A 208 -26.52 104.45 -46.07
C ALA A 208 -27.85 105.14 -46.40
N GLU A 209 -28.84 105.08 -45.50
CA GLU A 209 -30.12 105.78 -45.66
C GLU A 209 -29.95 107.30 -45.79
N LYS A 210 -29.04 107.89 -45.01
CA LYS A 210 -28.80 109.35 -45.04
C LYS A 210 -27.92 109.82 -46.20
N THR A 211 -27.20 108.92 -46.88
CA THR A 211 -26.27 109.26 -47.97
C THR A 211 -27.01 109.77 -49.21
N GLU A 212 -28.11 109.13 -49.61
CA GLU A 212 -28.91 109.59 -50.75
C GLU A 212 -29.55 110.96 -50.49
N ALA A 213 -30.04 111.19 -49.26
CA ALA A 213 -30.60 112.48 -48.83
C ALA A 213 -29.53 113.59 -48.78
N TYR A 214 -28.31 113.26 -48.35
CA TYR A 214 -27.19 114.21 -48.27
C TYR A 214 -26.71 114.70 -49.64
N GLU A 215 -26.53 113.80 -50.61
CA GLU A 215 -26.11 114.17 -51.97
C GLU A 215 -27.21 114.96 -52.71
N ALA A 216 -28.48 114.57 -52.54
CA ALA A 216 -29.62 115.38 -53.02
C ALA A 216 -29.65 116.78 -52.35
N GLY A 217 -29.45 116.83 -51.03
CA GLY A 217 -29.43 118.06 -50.24
C GLY A 217 -28.30 119.02 -50.63
N LYS A 218 -27.09 118.54 -50.93
CA LYS A 218 -25.99 119.37 -51.43
C LYS A 218 -26.33 120.10 -52.72
N ALA A 219 -26.88 119.38 -53.70
CA ALA A 219 -27.28 119.96 -54.98
C ALA A 219 -28.39 121.00 -54.79
N GLN A 220 -29.35 120.71 -53.90
CA GLN A 220 -30.44 121.63 -53.57
C GLN A 220 -29.94 122.86 -52.84
N ILE A 221 -29.03 122.75 -51.85
CA ILE A 221 -28.43 123.89 -51.13
C ILE A 221 -27.59 124.76 -52.05
N ALA A 222 -26.86 124.19 -53.01
CA ALA A 222 -26.11 124.96 -54.00
C ALA A 222 -27.05 125.82 -54.88
N SER A 223 -28.19 125.24 -55.30
CA SER A 223 -29.25 125.96 -56.01
C SER A 223 -29.90 127.05 -55.12
N MET A 224 -30.27 126.69 -53.89
CA MET A 224 -30.89 127.60 -52.92
C MET A 224 -29.94 128.74 -52.50
N ARG A 225 -28.62 128.54 -52.49
CA ARG A 225 -27.64 129.59 -52.18
C ARG A 225 -27.66 130.73 -53.19
N SER A 226 -27.81 130.41 -54.47
CA SER A 226 -27.94 131.44 -55.52
C SER A 226 -29.24 132.23 -55.35
N GLN A 227 -30.33 131.53 -55.03
CA GLN A 227 -31.62 132.15 -54.72
C GLN A 227 -31.59 132.98 -53.43
N TYR A 228 -30.93 132.53 -52.37
CA TYR A 228 -30.72 133.27 -51.12
C TYR A 228 -29.95 134.57 -51.37
N ASN A 229 -28.85 134.53 -52.11
CA ASN A 229 -28.08 135.73 -52.45
C ASN A 229 -28.93 136.72 -53.26
N THR A 230 -29.73 136.19 -54.19
CA THR A 230 -30.68 136.98 -54.99
C THR A 230 -31.77 137.59 -54.11
N GLY A 231 -32.39 136.79 -53.24
CA GLY A 231 -33.43 137.21 -52.31
C GLY A 231 -32.93 138.23 -51.30
N LYS A 232 -31.69 138.10 -50.80
CA LYS A 232 -31.07 139.09 -49.91
C LYS A 232 -30.82 140.43 -50.62
N LEU A 233 -30.37 140.40 -51.88
CA LEU A 233 -30.23 141.61 -52.69
C LEU A 233 -31.60 142.27 -52.96
N GLN A 234 -32.61 141.47 -53.30
CA GLN A 234 -33.99 141.95 -53.52
C GLN A 234 -34.62 142.50 -52.25
N TYR A 235 -34.48 141.81 -51.11
CA TYR A 235 -34.96 142.25 -49.81
C TYR A 235 -34.31 143.59 -49.45
N ASN A 236 -32.98 143.71 -49.57
CA ASN A 236 -32.28 144.95 -49.25
C ASN A 236 -32.69 146.11 -50.17
N ALA A 237 -32.75 145.87 -51.49
CA ALA A 237 -33.18 146.88 -52.46
C ALA A 237 -34.66 147.25 -52.29
N GLY A 238 -35.50 146.27 -51.99
CA GLY A 238 -36.91 146.43 -51.66
C GLY A 238 -37.11 147.23 -50.38
N ASN A 239 -36.29 146.99 -49.34
CA ASN A 239 -36.31 147.76 -48.10
C ASN A 239 -36.01 149.23 -48.35
N THR A 240 -34.97 149.53 -49.13
CA THR A 240 -34.65 150.92 -49.50
C THR A 240 -35.81 151.59 -50.26
N LYS A 241 -36.47 150.86 -51.17
CA LYS A 241 -37.64 151.37 -51.91
C LYS A 241 -38.86 151.54 -51.02
N TYR A 242 -39.11 150.61 -50.10
CA TYR A 242 -40.21 150.68 -49.14
C TYR A 242 -40.03 151.88 -48.21
N GLU A 243 -38.83 152.10 -47.67
CA GLU A 243 -38.50 153.29 -46.87
C GLU A 243 -38.70 154.59 -47.64
N ALA A 244 -38.25 154.65 -48.89
CA ALA A 244 -38.44 155.81 -49.76
C ALA A 244 -39.93 156.03 -50.11
N GLY A 245 -40.66 154.95 -50.41
CA GLY A 245 -42.08 154.97 -50.71
C GLY A 245 -42.92 155.35 -49.49
N LEU A 246 -42.51 154.92 -48.29
CA LEU A 246 -43.15 155.29 -47.03
C LEU A 246 -43.03 156.79 -46.81
N LYS A 247 -41.81 157.32 -46.99
CA LYS A 247 -41.54 158.76 -46.89
C LYS A 247 -42.32 159.57 -47.91
N GLN A 248 -42.46 159.07 -49.15
CA GLN A 248 -43.32 159.69 -50.17
C GLN A 248 -44.79 159.66 -49.78
N TYR A 249 -45.29 158.51 -49.30
CA TYR A 249 -46.66 158.36 -48.84
C TYR A 249 -46.97 159.33 -47.70
N GLU A 250 -46.10 159.43 -46.70
CA GLU A 250 -46.21 160.37 -45.58
C GLU A 250 -46.21 161.84 -46.06
N THR A 251 -45.36 162.17 -47.03
CA THR A 251 -45.33 163.51 -47.64
C THR A 251 -46.64 163.81 -48.36
N LYS A 252 -47.14 162.86 -49.15
CA LYS A 252 -48.41 162.99 -49.89
C LYS A 252 -49.61 163.04 -48.96
N LEU A 253 -49.54 162.36 -47.82
CA LEU A 253 -50.56 162.37 -46.80
C LEU A 253 -50.65 163.77 -46.20
N ALA A 254 -49.52 164.35 -45.82
CA ALA A 254 -49.45 165.70 -45.29
C ALA A 254 -49.92 166.76 -46.30
N GLU A 255 -49.56 166.63 -47.59
CA GLU A 255 -50.05 167.50 -48.67
C GLU A 255 -51.57 167.40 -48.83
N TYR A 256 -52.12 166.18 -48.85
CA TYR A 256 -53.55 165.93 -48.92
C TYR A 256 -54.28 166.53 -47.72
N GLU A 257 -53.78 166.30 -46.50
CA GLU A 257 -54.35 166.84 -45.25
C GLU A 257 -54.33 168.37 -45.23
N THR A 258 -53.24 168.99 -45.69
CA THR A 258 -53.13 170.45 -45.79
C THR A 258 -54.17 171.01 -46.77
N LYS A 259 -54.30 170.39 -47.95
CA LYS A 259 -55.31 170.78 -48.94
C LYS A 259 -56.73 170.52 -48.46
N LEU A 260 -56.95 169.44 -47.70
CA LEU A 260 -58.24 169.12 -47.11
C LEU A 260 -58.64 170.19 -46.10
N ALA A 261 -57.69 170.62 -45.25
CA ALA A 261 -57.89 171.70 -44.30
C ALA A 261 -58.17 173.04 -44.99
N GLN A 262 -57.41 173.40 -46.03
CA GLN A 262 -57.65 174.61 -46.83
C GLN A 262 -59.02 174.59 -47.51
N TYR A 263 -59.39 173.45 -48.12
CA TYR A 263 -60.70 173.26 -48.72
C TYR A 263 -61.82 173.43 -47.69
N ASN A 264 -61.73 172.76 -46.54
CA ASN A 264 -62.73 172.85 -45.49
C ASN A 264 -62.85 174.27 -44.91
N ALA A 265 -61.72 174.94 -44.64
CA ALA A 265 -61.72 176.32 -44.14
C ALA A 265 -62.34 177.31 -45.15
N ALA A 266 -62.06 177.14 -46.44
CA ALA A 266 -62.63 177.98 -47.49
C ALA A 266 -64.12 177.72 -47.72
N VAL A 267 -64.59 176.48 -47.49
CA VAL A 267 -66.03 176.12 -47.49
C VAL A 267 -66.73 176.77 -46.30
N GLU A 268 -66.19 176.67 -45.09
CA GLU A 268 -66.77 177.26 -43.87
C GLU A 268 -66.85 178.80 -43.92
N ALA A 269 -65.85 179.45 -44.52
CA ALA A 269 -65.81 180.92 -44.64
C ALA A 269 -66.80 181.50 -45.68
N GLY A 270 -67.53 180.66 -46.43
CA GLY A 270 -68.45 181.10 -47.49
C GLY A 270 -67.75 181.75 -48.70
N GLN A 271 -66.42 181.57 -48.84
CA GLN A 271 -65.57 182.21 -49.85
C GLN A 271 -65.44 181.41 -51.15
N LEU A 272 -66.11 180.27 -51.26
CA LEU A 272 -66.09 179.41 -52.44
C LEU A 272 -67.45 179.46 -53.14
N THR A 273 -67.59 180.34 -54.14
CA THR A 273 -68.78 180.39 -55.02
C THR A 273 -68.37 180.15 -56.47
N GLY A 274 -69.10 179.28 -57.17
CA GLY A 274 -68.86 178.97 -58.58
C GLY A 274 -67.51 178.30 -58.84
N GLU A 275 -66.85 178.72 -59.92
CA GLU A 275 -65.66 178.10 -60.54
C GLU A 275 -64.46 177.89 -59.58
N GLN A 276 -64.36 178.69 -58.52
CA GLN A 276 -63.30 178.57 -57.50
C GLN A 276 -63.47 177.32 -56.61
N ALA A 277 -64.70 176.94 -56.26
CA ALA A 277 -64.98 175.76 -55.41
C ALA A 277 -64.61 174.44 -56.10
N GLU A 278 -64.90 174.35 -57.40
CA GLU A 278 -64.61 173.18 -58.23
C GLU A 278 -63.10 173.02 -58.44
N ALA A 279 -62.37 174.12 -58.64
CA ALA A 279 -60.92 174.10 -58.77
C ALA A 279 -60.23 173.63 -57.48
N THR A 280 -60.66 174.11 -56.30
CA THR A 280 -60.07 173.68 -55.02
C THR A 280 -60.40 172.22 -54.69
N LYS A 281 -61.62 171.75 -54.98
CA LYS A 281 -62.00 170.34 -54.82
C LYS A 281 -61.20 169.43 -55.75
N ALA A 282 -61.01 169.82 -57.02
CA ALA A 282 -60.20 169.07 -57.97
C ALA A 282 -58.73 168.97 -57.51
N GLN A 283 -58.17 170.01 -56.88
CA GLN A 283 -56.82 169.97 -56.31
C GLN A 283 -56.70 169.02 -55.11
N LEU A 284 -57.76 168.88 -54.31
CA LEU A 284 -57.85 167.96 -53.18
C LEU A 284 -57.99 166.51 -53.66
N ASP A 285 -58.89 166.25 -54.60
CA ASP A 285 -59.11 164.93 -55.18
C ASP A 285 -57.85 164.44 -55.93
N ALA A 286 -57.15 165.35 -56.61
CA ALA A 286 -55.86 165.06 -57.22
C ALA A 286 -54.79 164.70 -56.17
N ALA A 287 -54.77 165.38 -55.02
CA ALA A 287 -53.86 165.04 -53.92
C ALA A 287 -54.20 163.68 -53.28
N LYS A 288 -55.50 163.37 -53.10
CA LYS A 288 -55.94 162.06 -52.61
C LYS A 288 -55.54 160.93 -53.55
N LYS A 289 -55.72 161.12 -54.86
CA LYS A 289 -55.32 160.12 -55.85
C LYS A 289 -53.82 159.85 -55.79
N GLN A 290 -52.98 160.88 -55.67
CA GLN A 290 -51.53 160.71 -55.51
C GLN A 290 -51.17 159.98 -54.21
N LEU A 291 -51.89 160.24 -53.12
CA LEU A 291 -51.71 159.52 -51.85
C LEU A 291 -52.08 158.04 -51.98
N ASP A 292 -53.23 157.73 -52.58
CA ASP A 292 -53.70 156.36 -52.78
C ASP A 292 -52.76 155.58 -53.74
N GLU A 293 -52.24 156.23 -54.79
CA GLU A 293 -51.20 155.67 -55.68
C GLU A 293 -49.89 155.41 -54.94
N SER A 294 -49.48 156.31 -54.04
CA SER A 294 -48.29 156.13 -53.19
C SER A 294 -48.48 154.98 -52.19
N LYS A 295 -49.69 154.82 -51.63
CA LYS A 295 -50.03 153.71 -50.74
C LYS A 295 -49.99 152.37 -51.46
N ALA A 296 -50.57 152.30 -52.66
CA ALA A 296 -50.55 151.09 -53.47
C ALA A 296 -49.10 150.66 -53.80
N THR A 297 -48.22 151.63 -54.08
CA THR A 297 -46.79 151.39 -54.31
C THR A 297 -46.08 150.89 -53.05
N LEU A 298 -46.41 151.46 -51.89
CA LEU A 298 -45.87 151.03 -50.59
C LEU A 298 -46.32 149.61 -50.23
N ASP A 299 -47.61 149.31 -50.36
CA ASP A 299 -48.17 147.98 -50.08
C ASP A 299 -47.58 146.93 -51.04
N ALA A 300 -47.37 147.27 -52.32
CA ALA A 300 -46.71 146.40 -53.29
C ALA A 300 -45.23 146.13 -52.95
N THR A 301 -44.49 147.13 -52.45
CA THR A 301 -43.10 146.94 -52.02
C THR A 301 -43.00 146.13 -50.71
N ALA A 302 -43.96 146.27 -49.80
CA ALA A 302 -44.06 145.45 -48.60
C ALA A 302 -44.27 143.96 -48.93
N ALA A 303 -45.12 143.66 -49.92
CA ALA A 303 -45.35 142.29 -50.39
C ALA A 303 -44.08 141.67 -50.98
N GLN A 304 -43.29 142.44 -51.74
CA GLN A 304 -42.00 141.99 -52.30
C GLN A 304 -40.96 141.69 -51.20
N LEU A 305 -40.92 142.48 -50.12
CA LEU A 305 -40.07 142.23 -48.95
C LEU A 305 -40.42 140.90 -48.25
N ALA A 306 -41.71 140.61 -48.08
CA ALA A 306 -42.17 139.37 -47.46
C ALA A 306 -41.73 138.13 -48.28
N GLU A 307 -41.76 138.22 -49.60
CA GLU A 307 -41.29 137.16 -50.50
C GLU A 307 -39.76 136.94 -50.40
N GLY A 308 -38.99 138.03 -50.37
CA GLY A 308 -37.54 137.98 -50.13
C GLY A 308 -37.18 137.34 -48.79
N LYS A 309 -37.95 137.61 -47.71
CA LYS A 309 -37.74 137.00 -46.40
C LYS A 309 -38.04 135.48 -46.41
N LYS A 310 -39.08 135.04 -47.11
CA LYS A 310 -39.43 133.60 -47.19
C LYS A 310 -38.31 132.78 -47.85
N LEU A 311 -37.63 133.35 -48.84
CA LEU A 311 -36.45 132.74 -49.47
C LEU A 311 -35.27 132.62 -48.48
N ILE A 312 -35.09 133.61 -47.60
CA ILE A 312 -34.07 133.58 -46.54
C ILE A 312 -34.35 132.45 -45.53
N ASP A 313 -35.58 132.38 -45.00
CA ASP A 313 -35.95 131.38 -43.97
C ASP A 313 -35.85 129.93 -44.50
N THR A 314 -36.15 129.71 -45.79
CA THR A 314 -36.07 128.38 -46.43
C THR A 314 -34.62 127.87 -46.54
N TYR A 315 -33.66 128.77 -46.79
CA TYR A 315 -32.24 128.41 -46.87
C TYR A 315 -31.67 127.98 -45.50
N GLU A 316 -32.08 128.66 -44.42
CA GLU A 316 -31.63 128.34 -43.06
C GLU A 316 -32.11 126.95 -42.60
N ALA A 317 -33.36 126.58 -42.92
CA ALA A 317 -33.87 125.24 -42.63
C ALA A 317 -33.14 124.13 -43.43
N GLY A 318 -32.73 124.41 -44.68
CA GLY A 318 -31.97 123.47 -45.50
C GLY A 318 -30.56 123.17 -44.97
N MET A 319 -29.92 124.14 -44.29
CA MET A 319 -28.60 123.92 -43.68
C MET A 319 -28.64 122.97 -42.47
N ALA A 320 -29.75 122.90 -41.73
CA ALA A 320 -29.89 122.02 -40.57
C ALA A 320 -29.89 120.52 -40.93
N GLN A 321 -30.31 120.17 -42.15
CA GLN A 321 -30.31 118.79 -42.63
C GLN A 321 -28.90 118.23 -42.92
N LEU A 322 -27.88 119.08 -43.11
CA LEU A 322 -26.50 118.66 -43.36
C LEU A 322 -25.80 118.13 -42.10
N THR A 323 -26.13 118.68 -40.93
CA THR A 323 -25.55 118.30 -39.63
C THR A 323 -25.95 116.89 -39.19
N GLU A 324 -27.08 116.39 -39.67
CA GLU A 324 -27.54 115.03 -39.37
C GLU A 324 -26.71 113.93 -40.04
N TYR A 325 -26.18 114.18 -41.25
CA TYR A 325 -25.28 113.25 -41.94
C TYR A 325 -23.92 113.18 -41.24
N GLU A 326 -23.38 114.33 -40.84
CA GLU A 326 -22.11 114.41 -40.10
C GLU A 326 -22.19 113.69 -38.74
N THR A 327 -23.34 113.78 -38.07
CA THR A 327 -23.61 113.04 -36.83
C THR A 327 -23.64 111.53 -37.07
N ALA A 328 -24.32 111.05 -38.12
CA ALA A 328 -24.36 109.62 -38.45
C ALA A 328 -22.98 109.05 -38.84
N ALA A 329 -22.18 109.82 -39.59
CA ALA A 329 -20.81 109.45 -39.94
C ALA A 329 -19.90 109.39 -38.70
N ALA A 330 -20.07 110.31 -37.76
CA ALA A 330 -19.35 110.29 -36.48
C ALA A 330 -19.74 109.08 -35.62
N THR A 331 -21.03 108.71 -35.60
CA THR A 331 -21.53 107.51 -34.89
C THR A 331 -20.96 106.22 -35.47
N LEU A 332 -20.93 106.07 -36.81
CA LEU A 332 -20.33 104.90 -37.46
C LEU A 332 -18.84 104.77 -37.13
N LYS A 333 -18.09 105.89 -37.21
CA LYS A 333 -16.66 105.90 -36.86
C LYS A 333 -16.41 105.55 -35.40
N ALA A 334 -17.28 105.98 -34.49
CA ALA A 334 -17.20 105.59 -33.08
C ALA A 334 -17.47 104.08 -32.89
N ALA A 335 -18.44 103.52 -33.61
CA ALA A 335 -18.74 102.08 -33.60
C ALA A 335 -17.59 101.25 -34.17
N GLU A 336 -16.96 101.68 -35.27
CA GLU A 336 -15.74 101.05 -35.82
C GLU A 336 -14.60 101.01 -34.80
N GLN A 337 -14.38 102.12 -34.08
CA GLN A 337 -13.34 102.20 -33.06
C GLN A 337 -13.62 101.27 -31.88
N LYS A 338 -14.87 101.17 -31.43
CA LYS A 338 -15.28 100.21 -30.38
C LYS A 338 -15.08 98.77 -30.84
N LEU A 339 -15.47 98.42 -32.06
CA LEU A 339 -15.31 97.08 -32.63
C LEU A 339 -13.83 96.68 -32.72
N ALA A 340 -12.97 97.60 -33.18
CA ALA A 340 -11.53 97.38 -33.24
C ALA A 340 -10.89 97.22 -31.84
N ALA A 341 -11.38 97.96 -30.84
CA ALA A 341 -10.93 97.82 -29.46
C ALA A 341 -11.34 96.48 -28.85
N ALA A 342 -12.61 96.07 -29.02
CA ALA A 342 -13.12 94.79 -28.55
C ALA A 342 -12.37 93.61 -29.20
N LYS A 343 -12.04 93.71 -30.50
CA LYS A 343 -11.22 92.70 -31.18
C LYS A 343 -9.83 92.57 -30.56
N LYS A 344 -9.16 93.68 -30.23
CA LYS A 344 -7.86 93.65 -29.54
C LYS A 344 -7.96 93.03 -28.14
N GLN A 345 -9.05 93.26 -27.41
CA GLN A 345 -9.28 92.61 -26.11
C GLN A 345 -9.45 91.10 -26.23
N ILE A 346 -10.18 90.61 -27.23
CA ILE A 346 -10.30 89.17 -27.52
C ILE A 346 -8.94 88.55 -27.83
N ASP A 347 -8.17 89.17 -28.72
CA ASP A 347 -6.85 88.67 -29.13
C ASP A 347 -5.86 88.64 -27.93
N ALA A 348 -5.93 89.65 -27.05
CA ALA A 348 -5.16 89.69 -25.80
C ALA A 348 -5.63 88.64 -24.79
N GLY A 349 -6.95 88.50 -24.59
CA GLY A 349 -7.55 87.51 -23.71
C GLY A 349 -7.23 86.08 -24.12
N LYS A 350 -7.24 85.80 -25.44
CA LYS A 350 -6.80 84.51 -25.98
C LYS A 350 -5.35 84.20 -25.64
N THR A 351 -4.46 85.19 -25.82
CA THR A 351 -3.04 85.04 -25.48
C THR A 351 -2.84 84.75 -23.98
N GLN A 352 -3.61 85.44 -23.13
CA GLN A 352 -3.57 85.22 -21.68
C GLN A 352 -4.10 83.84 -21.27
N LEU A 353 -5.15 83.36 -21.94
CA LEU A 353 -5.71 82.02 -21.73
C LEU A 353 -4.72 80.92 -22.11
N ASP A 354 -4.06 81.05 -23.26
CA ASP A 354 -3.04 80.10 -23.73
C ASP A 354 -1.83 80.08 -22.76
N ALA A 355 -1.43 81.23 -22.21
CA ALA A 355 -0.39 81.32 -21.18
C ALA A 355 -0.79 80.69 -19.83
N ALA A 356 -2.01 80.93 -19.37
CA ALA A 356 -2.53 80.31 -18.14
C ALA A 356 -2.64 78.79 -18.27
N LYS A 357 -3.01 78.29 -19.46
CA LYS A 357 -3.00 76.85 -19.75
C LYS A 357 -1.59 76.26 -19.69
N ALA A 358 -0.58 76.95 -20.21
CA ALA A 358 0.80 76.48 -20.13
C ALA A 358 1.30 76.39 -18.67
N GLN A 359 0.88 77.31 -17.79
CA GLN A 359 1.19 77.22 -16.35
C GLN A 359 0.51 76.04 -15.67
N LEU A 360 -0.76 75.77 -16.01
CA LEU A 360 -1.48 74.60 -15.53
C LEU A 360 -0.78 73.29 -15.93
N ASP A 361 -0.41 73.17 -17.21
CA ASP A 361 0.25 71.98 -17.74
C ASP A 361 1.66 71.80 -17.10
N ALA A 362 2.38 72.90 -16.82
CA ALA A 362 3.65 72.86 -16.10
C ALA A 362 3.49 72.39 -14.63
N GLY A 363 2.44 72.85 -13.94
CA GLY A 363 2.11 72.37 -12.60
C GLY A 363 1.79 70.88 -12.58
N ALA A 364 1.05 70.38 -13.58
CA ALA A 364 0.73 68.96 -13.71
C ALA A 364 1.99 68.09 -13.94
N ALA A 365 2.92 68.56 -14.77
CA ALA A 365 4.19 67.87 -15.02
C ALA A 365 5.08 67.74 -13.76
N GLN A 366 4.98 68.69 -12.83
CA GLN A 366 5.71 68.66 -11.56
C GLN A 366 5.18 67.61 -10.57
N LEU A 367 3.96 67.08 -10.77
CA LEU A 367 3.33 66.10 -9.88
C LEU A 367 3.67 64.64 -10.25
N ALA A 368 3.97 64.36 -11.52
CA ALA A 368 4.22 63.00 -12.04
C ALA A 368 5.37 62.21 -11.34
N PRO A 369 6.50 62.82 -10.92
CA PRO A 369 7.57 62.08 -10.24
C PRO A 369 7.18 61.48 -8.88
N TYR A 370 6.13 62.03 -8.24
CA TYR A 370 5.70 61.61 -6.90
C TYR A 370 4.92 60.28 -6.92
N GLU A 371 4.22 59.97 -8.02
CA GLU A 371 3.45 58.72 -8.18
C GLU A 371 4.36 57.49 -8.36
N GLU A 372 5.51 57.65 -9.02
CA GLU A 372 6.45 56.54 -9.24
C GLU A 372 7.15 56.12 -7.93
N GLY A 373 7.38 57.06 -7.00
CA GLY A 373 7.94 56.77 -5.67
C GLY A 373 7.02 55.91 -4.79
N LEU A 374 5.70 56.08 -4.92
CA LEU A 374 4.69 55.28 -4.20
C LEU A 374 4.70 53.80 -4.60
N LYS A 375 5.11 53.49 -5.82
CA LYS A 375 5.19 52.11 -6.34
C LYS A 375 6.30 51.30 -5.66
N GLN A 376 7.42 51.94 -5.30
CA GLN A 376 8.54 51.28 -4.62
C GLN A 376 8.19 50.85 -3.18
N VAL A 377 7.31 51.60 -2.50
CA VAL A 377 6.77 51.25 -1.18
C VAL A 377 5.98 49.94 -1.23
N GLN A 378 5.12 49.78 -2.24
CA GLN A 378 4.30 48.58 -2.39
C GLN A 378 5.15 47.33 -2.69
N GLU A 379 6.23 47.48 -3.47
CA GLU A 379 7.14 46.36 -3.74
C GLU A 379 7.92 45.91 -2.50
N TYR A 380 8.24 46.83 -1.59
CA TYR A 380 8.89 46.50 -0.31
C TYR A 380 7.98 45.69 0.61
N GLU A 381 6.72 46.10 0.76
CA GLU A 381 5.73 45.38 1.57
C GLU A 381 5.45 43.97 1.00
N ALA A 382 5.38 43.85 -0.34
CA ALA A 382 5.23 42.56 -1.00
C ALA A 382 6.44 41.63 -0.76
N ALA A 383 7.66 42.17 -0.70
CA ALA A 383 8.87 41.42 -0.38
C ALA A 383 8.88 40.93 1.08
N GLN A 384 8.46 41.77 2.04
CA GLN A 384 8.30 41.34 3.44
C GLN A 384 7.29 40.19 3.58
N ALA A 385 6.13 40.29 2.92
CA ALA A 385 5.11 39.26 2.98
C ALA A 385 5.60 37.91 2.43
N LYS A 386 6.39 37.93 1.34
CA LYS A 386 7.04 36.73 0.80
C LYS A 386 8.06 36.12 1.76
N LEU A 387 8.89 36.94 2.41
CA LEU A 387 9.89 36.44 3.37
C LEU A 387 9.23 35.79 4.59
N ALA A 388 8.18 36.42 5.14
CA ALA A 388 7.42 35.87 6.26
C ALA A 388 6.74 34.53 5.91
N ALA A 389 6.24 34.40 4.67
CA ALA A 389 5.70 33.13 4.18
C ALA A 389 6.77 32.03 4.09
N ALA A 390 7.96 32.37 3.57
CA ALA A 390 9.10 31.46 3.49
C ALA A 390 9.57 31.01 4.89
N GLU A 391 9.64 31.93 5.85
CA GLU A 391 10.00 31.62 7.25
C GLU A 391 9.01 30.62 7.88
N LYS A 392 7.71 30.83 7.66
CA LYS A 392 6.67 29.92 8.15
C LYS A 392 6.75 28.53 7.53
N GLN A 393 7.06 28.45 6.23
CA GLN A 393 7.25 27.18 5.54
C GLN A 393 8.50 26.44 6.05
N LEU A 394 9.60 27.16 6.28
CA LEU A 394 10.83 26.62 6.84
C LEU A 394 10.62 26.06 8.26
N ALA A 395 9.91 26.80 9.11
CA ALA A 395 9.55 26.35 10.45
C ALA A 395 8.69 25.08 10.43
N ALA A 396 7.71 25.01 9.51
CA ALA A 396 6.87 23.82 9.34
C ALA A 396 7.66 22.60 8.83
N ALA A 397 8.60 22.81 7.90
CA ALA A 397 9.50 21.76 7.42
C ALA A 397 10.39 21.24 8.56
N LYS A 398 10.96 22.15 9.36
CA LYS A 398 11.75 21.80 10.54
C LYS A 398 10.96 20.97 11.56
N ALA A 399 9.74 21.40 11.90
CA ALA A 399 8.90 20.71 12.86
C ALA A 399 8.56 19.26 12.45
N LYS A 400 8.46 18.99 11.13
CA LYS A 400 8.30 17.62 10.60
C LYS A 400 9.58 16.80 10.66
N LEU A 401 10.74 17.45 10.55
CA LEU A 401 12.05 16.79 10.49
C LEU A 401 12.59 16.44 11.89
N ASP A 402 12.37 17.31 12.87
CA ASP A 402 12.92 17.20 14.23
C ASP A 402 12.64 15.84 14.93
N PRO A 403 11.46 15.18 14.81
CA PRO A 403 11.24 13.88 15.45
C PRO A 403 11.89 12.70 14.69
N ALA A 404 12.23 12.85 13.41
CA ALA A 404 12.64 11.74 12.55
C ALA A 404 13.95 11.05 13.00
N PRO A 405 15.02 11.75 13.47
CA PRO A 405 16.21 11.09 13.99
C PRO A 405 15.92 10.16 15.18
N ALA A 406 15.07 10.59 16.11
CA ALA A 406 14.68 9.78 17.27
C ALA A 406 13.85 8.55 16.84
N GLN A 407 12.96 8.72 15.86
CA GLN A 407 12.17 7.61 15.30
C GLN A 407 13.05 6.58 14.56
N LEU A 408 14.06 7.04 13.81
CA LEU A 408 15.01 6.16 13.14
C LEU A 408 15.84 5.38 14.15
N ALA A 409 16.36 6.03 15.20
CA ALA A 409 17.12 5.37 16.26
C ALA A 409 16.27 4.33 17.01
N ALA A 410 14.99 4.64 17.28
CA ALA A 410 14.05 3.68 17.88
C ALA A 410 13.79 2.49 16.95
N GLY A 411 13.61 2.72 15.65
CA GLY A 411 13.44 1.66 14.65
C GLY A 411 14.68 0.79 14.49
N GLU A 412 15.89 1.37 14.51
CA GLU A 412 17.16 0.63 14.51
C GLU A 412 17.29 -0.26 15.76
N ALA A 413 16.95 0.25 16.94
CA ALA A 413 16.97 -0.53 18.17
C ALA A 413 15.95 -1.68 18.16
N GLN A 414 14.74 -1.45 17.64
CA GLN A 414 13.73 -2.49 17.47
C GLN A 414 14.19 -3.58 16.50
N LEU A 415 14.80 -3.20 15.38
CA LEU A 415 15.33 -4.14 14.39
C LEU A 415 16.47 -4.98 14.99
N GLN A 416 17.36 -4.36 15.76
CA GLN A 416 18.42 -5.07 16.47
C GLN A 416 17.87 -6.06 17.51
N ALA A 417 16.81 -5.69 18.24
CA ALA A 417 16.15 -6.60 19.17
C ALA A 417 15.55 -7.80 18.44
N ALA A 418 14.85 -7.57 17.32
CA ALA A 418 14.30 -8.63 16.49
C ALA A 418 15.39 -9.54 15.89
N ALA A 419 16.55 -9.00 15.49
CA ALA A 419 17.69 -9.81 15.04
C ALA A 419 18.19 -10.74 16.15
N ASN A 420 18.29 -10.24 17.38
CA ASN A 420 18.75 -11.04 18.52
C ASN A 420 17.75 -12.15 18.87
N GLU A 421 16.44 -11.86 18.83
CA GLU A 421 15.38 -12.87 19.03
C GLU A 421 15.41 -13.95 17.95
N LEU A 422 15.62 -13.56 16.69
CA LEU A 422 15.73 -14.50 15.58
C LEU A 422 16.94 -15.43 15.76
N ALA A 423 18.11 -14.88 16.11
CA ALA A 423 19.31 -15.66 16.37
C ALA A 423 19.14 -16.64 17.55
N ALA A 424 18.44 -16.22 18.60
CA ALA A 424 18.11 -17.09 19.73
C ALA A 424 17.15 -18.22 19.32
N GLY A 425 16.12 -17.92 18.53
CA GLY A 425 15.19 -18.92 18.01
C GLY A 425 15.86 -19.92 17.06
N GLU A 426 16.76 -19.47 16.18
CA GLU A 426 17.56 -20.34 15.32
C GLU A 426 18.46 -21.28 16.13
N ALA A 427 19.06 -20.78 17.21
CA ALA A 427 19.86 -21.61 18.12
C ALA A 427 19.01 -22.66 18.86
N GLN A 428 17.80 -22.30 19.29
CA GLN A 428 16.85 -23.24 19.91
C GLN A 428 16.41 -24.32 18.93
N LEU A 429 16.12 -23.97 17.67
CA LEU A 429 15.80 -24.95 16.64
C LEU A 429 16.94 -25.92 16.40
N LYS A 430 18.17 -25.40 16.34
CA LYS A 430 19.34 -26.26 16.18
C LYS A 430 19.46 -27.26 17.33
N ALA A 431 19.29 -26.81 18.58
CA ALA A 431 19.32 -27.70 19.73
C ALA A 431 18.21 -28.76 19.68
N ALA A 432 16.96 -28.37 19.35
CA ALA A 432 15.85 -29.31 19.20
C ALA A 432 16.07 -30.33 18.07
N ALA A 433 16.69 -29.92 16.95
CA ALA A 433 17.08 -30.85 15.89
C ALA A 433 18.11 -31.88 16.36
N ASP A 434 19.10 -31.44 17.14
CA ASP A 434 20.13 -32.32 17.69
C ASP A 434 19.51 -33.31 18.72
N GLU A 435 18.53 -32.88 19.53
CA GLU A 435 17.77 -33.75 20.46
C GLU A 435 16.92 -34.79 19.72
N ILE A 436 16.22 -34.39 18.64
CA ILE A 436 15.46 -35.33 17.80
C ILE A 436 16.40 -36.38 17.20
N ALA A 437 17.56 -35.97 16.67
CA ALA A 437 18.53 -36.90 16.10
C ALA A 437 19.10 -37.88 17.15
N ALA A 438 19.32 -37.41 18.39
CA ALA A 438 19.72 -38.28 19.49
C ALA A 438 18.60 -39.28 19.86
N GLY A 439 17.35 -38.81 19.97
CA GLY A 439 16.19 -39.66 20.24
C GLY A 439 15.94 -40.70 19.15
N GLU A 440 16.12 -40.35 17.88
CA GLU A 440 16.08 -41.30 16.75
C GLU A 440 17.12 -42.42 16.92
N ALA A 441 18.34 -42.08 17.33
CA ALA A 441 19.41 -43.05 17.54
C ALA A 441 19.14 -43.97 18.75
N GLU A 442 18.61 -43.42 19.84
CA GLU A 442 18.19 -44.20 21.01
C GLU A 442 17.05 -45.17 20.66
N LEU A 443 16.06 -44.71 19.90
CA LEU A 443 14.93 -45.55 19.46
C LEU A 443 15.41 -46.72 18.59
N ALA A 444 16.34 -46.47 17.65
CA ALA A 444 16.93 -47.51 16.82
C ALA A 444 17.74 -48.53 17.64
N ALA A 445 18.44 -48.07 18.69
CA ALA A 445 19.15 -48.97 19.60
C ALA A 445 18.17 -49.83 20.43
N ALA A 446 17.08 -49.23 20.93
CA ALA A 446 16.04 -49.93 21.67
C ALA A 446 15.31 -50.96 20.79
N GLU A 447 15.03 -50.65 19.52
CA GLU A 447 14.45 -51.58 18.55
C GLU A 447 15.33 -52.82 18.37
N LYS A 448 16.65 -52.61 18.24
CA LYS A 448 17.61 -53.71 18.14
C LYS A 448 17.63 -54.56 19.42
N GLN A 449 17.64 -53.93 20.60
CA GLN A 449 17.62 -54.65 21.88
C GLN A 449 16.33 -55.47 22.05
N LEU A 450 15.19 -54.96 21.60
CA LEU A 450 13.94 -55.71 21.59
C LEU A 450 14.00 -56.89 20.63
N ALA A 451 14.56 -56.71 19.42
CA ALA A 451 14.74 -57.83 18.49
C ALA A 451 15.65 -58.92 19.06
N ASP A 452 16.77 -58.53 19.67
CA ASP A 452 17.71 -59.46 20.31
C ASP A 452 17.06 -60.17 21.51
N GLY A 453 16.35 -59.44 22.37
CA GLY A 453 15.62 -59.99 23.52
C GLY A 453 14.50 -60.95 23.09
N LYS A 454 13.75 -60.60 22.04
CA LYS A 454 12.73 -61.48 21.46
C LYS A 454 13.33 -62.78 20.95
N ALA A 455 14.48 -62.72 20.27
CA ALA A 455 15.17 -63.91 19.78
C ALA A 455 15.64 -64.83 20.91
N GLN A 456 16.11 -64.27 22.04
CA GLN A 456 16.49 -65.04 23.22
C GLN A 456 15.29 -65.75 23.87
N LEU A 457 14.14 -65.08 23.95
CA LEU A 457 12.91 -65.70 24.44
C LEU A 457 12.47 -66.84 23.52
N ASP A 458 12.49 -66.62 22.20
CA ASP A 458 12.13 -67.63 21.20
C ASP A 458 13.06 -68.86 21.25
N GLU A 459 14.35 -68.66 21.51
CA GLU A 459 15.33 -69.76 21.69
C GLU A 459 15.01 -70.60 22.93
N PHE A 460 14.64 -69.96 24.05
CA PHE A 460 14.24 -70.67 25.26
C PHE A 460 12.92 -71.43 25.07
N GLU A 461 11.91 -70.80 24.47
CA GLU A 461 10.62 -71.44 24.16
C GLU A 461 10.79 -72.64 23.21
N ALA A 462 11.69 -72.53 22.22
CA ALA A 462 12.03 -73.65 21.34
C ALA A 462 12.72 -74.80 22.09
N GLY A 463 13.62 -74.49 23.03
CA GLY A 463 14.24 -75.49 23.91
C GLY A 463 13.20 -76.17 24.80
N GLU A 464 12.26 -75.41 25.38
CA GLU A 464 11.16 -75.96 26.18
C GLU A 464 10.28 -76.90 25.35
N ALA A 465 9.95 -76.53 24.11
CA ALA A 465 9.22 -77.40 23.20
C ALA A 465 9.97 -78.71 22.89
N GLN A 466 11.30 -78.65 22.68
CA GLN A 466 12.12 -79.86 22.46
C GLN A 466 12.13 -80.81 23.67
N VAL A 467 12.17 -80.26 24.89
CA VAL A 467 12.08 -81.07 26.11
C VAL A 467 10.69 -81.68 26.26
N GLN A 468 9.63 -80.93 25.96
CA GLN A 468 8.26 -81.46 25.97
C GLN A 468 8.06 -82.58 24.94
N ASP A 469 8.61 -82.44 23.74
CA ASP A 469 8.62 -83.50 22.72
C ASP A 469 9.42 -84.74 23.20
N GLY A 470 10.55 -84.52 23.88
CA GLY A 470 11.32 -85.59 24.53
C GLY A 470 10.52 -86.32 25.62
N TYR A 471 9.79 -85.59 26.46
CA TYR A 471 8.87 -86.16 27.45
C TYR A 471 7.73 -86.94 26.80
N ALA A 472 7.15 -86.42 25.73
CA ALA A 472 6.12 -87.11 24.96
C ALA A 472 6.65 -88.44 24.39
N THR A 473 7.88 -88.43 23.86
CA THR A 473 8.58 -89.62 23.34
C THR A 473 8.80 -90.67 24.44
N LEU A 474 9.25 -90.25 25.64
CA LEU A 474 9.38 -91.15 26.79
C LEU A 474 8.04 -91.78 27.20
N ALA A 475 6.95 -91.00 27.12
CA ALA A 475 5.60 -91.45 27.44
C ALA A 475 4.96 -92.36 26.38
N GLU A 476 5.60 -92.57 25.22
CA GLU A 476 5.18 -93.62 24.27
C GLU A 476 5.43 -95.03 24.84
N ASN A 477 6.39 -95.16 25.75
CA ASN A 477 6.60 -96.41 26.49
C ASN A 477 5.53 -96.55 27.60
N PRO A 478 4.67 -97.58 27.56
CA PRO A 478 3.55 -97.72 28.48
C PRO A 478 3.99 -97.88 29.94
N ASP A 479 5.16 -98.46 30.21
CA ASP A 479 5.69 -98.65 31.55
C ASP A 479 6.27 -97.36 32.13
N VAL A 480 6.86 -96.51 31.28
CA VAL A 480 7.31 -95.15 31.63
C VAL A 480 6.08 -94.26 31.84
N LYS A 481 5.12 -94.30 30.93
CA LYS A 481 3.86 -93.56 31.00
C LYS A 481 3.07 -93.86 32.27
N ALA A 482 2.93 -95.13 32.66
CA ALA A 482 2.22 -95.49 33.88
C ALA A 482 2.86 -94.89 35.15
N LYS A 483 4.19 -94.73 35.15
CA LYS A 483 4.93 -94.08 36.24
C LYS A 483 4.75 -92.56 36.21
N ILE A 484 4.79 -91.94 35.02
CA ILE A 484 4.50 -90.51 34.83
C ILE A 484 3.07 -90.18 35.27
N ASP A 485 2.07 -90.96 34.83
CA ASP A 485 0.66 -90.80 35.23
C ASP A 485 0.46 -91.03 36.75
N GLY A 486 1.37 -91.77 37.39
CA GLY A 486 1.46 -91.94 38.84
C GLY A 486 2.16 -90.80 39.60
N GLY A 487 2.57 -89.74 38.90
CA GLY A 487 3.18 -88.54 39.47
C GLY A 487 4.71 -88.53 39.53
N MET A 488 5.39 -89.46 38.84
CA MET A 488 6.86 -89.46 38.73
C MET A 488 7.34 -88.51 37.63
N ASP A 489 8.50 -87.88 37.82
CA ASP A 489 9.14 -87.08 36.78
C ASP A 489 9.44 -87.95 35.52
N PRO A 490 9.22 -87.44 34.29
CA PRO A 490 9.43 -88.23 33.07
C PRO A 490 10.84 -88.82 32.91
N VAL A 491 11.88 -88.08 33.28
CA VAL A 491 13.27 -88.55 33.21
C VAL A 491 13.51 -89.63 34.27
N GLU A 492 13.04 -89.39 35.50
CA GLU A 492 13.14 -90.37 36.59
C GLU A 492 12.37 -91.67 36.28
N ALA A 493 11.17 -91.56 35.69
CA ALA A 493 10.35 -92.67 35.24
C ALA A 493 11.05 -93.49 34.15
N ALA A 494 11.76 -92.84 33.24
CA ALA A 494 12.53 -93.50 32.19
C ALA A 494 13.73 -94.26 32.76
N TYR A 495 14.57 -93.63 33.59
CA TYR A 495 15.69 -94.32 34.25
C TYR A 495 15.23 -95.54 35.06
N LYS A 496 14.16 -95.38 35.84
CA LYS A 496 13.62 -96.46 36.66
C LYS A 496 13.08 -97.62 35.81
N THR A 497 12.44 -97.31 34.69
CA THR A 497 11.95 -98.35 33.76
C THR A 497 13.11 -99.08 33.10
N VAL A 498 14.19 -98.38 32.73
CA VAL A 498 15.42 -99.03 32.21
C VAL A 498 16.07 -99.92 33.26
N ASP A 499 16.13 -99.50 34.53
CA ASP A 499 16.68 -100.31 35.62
C ASP A 499 15.82 -101.56 35.89
N GLU A 500 14.50 -101.42 35.96
CA GLU A 500 13.55 -102.53 36.08
C GLU A 500 13.67 -103.51 34.89
N GLN A 501 13.75 -103.00 33.65
CA GLN A 501 13.98 -103.82 32.45
C GLN A 501 15.35 -104.53 32.47
N THR A 502 16.37 -103.92 33.08
CA THR A 502 17.69 -104.55 33.29
C THR A 502 17.58 -105.74 34.23
N VAL A 503 16.84 -105.61 35.33
CA VAL A 503 16.63 -106.69 36.31
C VAL A 503 15.86 -107.84 35.67
N VAL A 504 14.81 -107.55 34.90
CA VAL A 504 14.03 -108.56 34.16
C VAL A 504 14.89 -109.29 33.13
N THR A 505 15.63 -108.55 32.30
CA THR A 505 16.52 -109.12 31.26
C THR A 505 17.64 -109.97 31.87
N THR A 506 18.23 -109.51 32.98
CA THR A 506 19.30 -110.26 33.69
C THR A 506 18.76 -111.58 34.25
N LYS A 507 17.56 -111.57 34.82
CA LYS A 507 16.90 -112.77 35.34
C LYS A 507 16.58 -113.77 34.21
N GLU A 508 16.08 -113.27 33.08
CA GLU A 508 15.78 -114.11 31.90
C GLU A 508 17.05 -114.75 31.32
N LEU A 509 18.11 -113.96 31.07
CA LEU A 509 19.38 -114.47 30.54
C LEU A 509 20.07 -115.44 31.51
N THR A 510 20.05 -115.16 32.81
CA THR A 510 20.62 -116.06 33.83
C THR A 510 19.87 -117.39 33.86
N GLY A 511 18.54 -117.37 33.76
CA GLY A 511 17.73 -118.59 33.65
C GLY A 511 18.07 -119.41 32.40
N ARG A 512 18.33 -118.75 31.26
CA ARG A 512 18.74 -119.41 30.00
C ARG A 512 20.12 -120.05 30.10
N ILE A 513 21.13 -119.35 30.65
CA ILE A 513 22.49 -119.89 30.84
C ILE A 513 22.47 -121.13 31.73
N VAL A 514 21.74 -121.08 32.86
CA VAL A 514 21.64 -122.23 33.79
C VAL A 514 20.98 -123.44 33.12
N THR A 515 19.93 -123.21 32.32
CA THR A 515 19.24 -124.28 31.59
C THR A 515 20.14 -124.94 30.54
N TYR A 516 20.89 -124.16 29.76
CA TYR A 516 21.85 -124.69 28.79
C TYR A 516 23.03 -125.41 29.45
N GLY A 517 23.53 -124.90 30.59
CA GLY A 517 24.56 -125.56 31.38
C GLY A 517 24.15 -126.96 31.88
N LEU A 518 22.90 -127.13 32.35
CA LEU A 518 22.37 -128.43 32.78
C LEU A 518 22.19 -129.43 31.63
N MET A 519 21.79 -128.95 30.44
CA MET A 519 21.62 -129.77 29.24
C MET A 519 22.95 -130.34 28.73
N ILE A 520 24.01 -129.53 28.72
CA ILE A 520 25.36 -129.97 28.34
C ILE A 520 25.86 -131.04 29.32
N ALA A 521 25.64 -130.84 30.62
CA ALA A 521 26.05 -131.82 31.65
C ALA A 521 25.32 -133.17 31.50
N ALA A 522 24.02 -133.17 31.20
CA ALA A 522 23.24 -134.39 30.96
C ALA A 522 23.69 -135.14 29.69
N ALA A 523 24.05 -134.41 28.63
CA ALA A 523 24.58 -134.97 27.40
C ALA A 523 25.95 -135.64 27.62
N VAL A 524 26.87 -134.99 28.33
CA VAL A 524 28.21 -135.55 28.63
C VAL A 524 28.09 -136.85 29.44
N LEU A 525 27.20 -136.89 30.45
CA LEU A 525 26.93 -138.10 31.23
C LEU A 525 26.30 -139.22 30.40
N GLY A 526 25.44 -138.88 29.43
CA GLY A 526 24.84 -139.82 28.49
C GLY A 526 25.86 -140.47 27.53
N ILE A 527 26.84 -139.70 27.04
CA ILE A 527 27.96 -140.25 26.23
C ILE A 527 28.78 -141.25 27.06
N ILE A 528 29.11 -140.88 28.30
CA ILE A 528 29.88 -141.75 29.21
C ILE A 528 29.12 -143.07 29.49
N ALA A 529 27.81 -143.00 29.75
CA ALA A 529 26.97 -144.19 29.93
C ALA A 529 26.94 -145.09 28.68
N ALA A 530 26.85 -144.50 27.49
CA ALA A 530 26.78 -145.23 26.23
C ALA A 530 28.08 -145.97 25.87
N ILE A 531 29.23 -145.35 26.15
CA ILE A 531 30.55 -145.96 25.99
C ILE A 531 30.72 -147.13 26.98
N LEU A 532 30.30 -146.97 28.24
CA LEU A 532 30.32 -148.06 29.22
C LEU A 532 29.39 -149.23 28.82
N GLY A 533 28.25 -148.95 28.18
CA GLY A 533 27.34 -149.96 27.62
C GLY A 533 27.94 -150.80 26.48
N LEU A 534 28.83 -150.21 25.66
CA LEU A 534 29.52 -150.93 24.57
C LEU A 534 30.58 -151.92 25.07
N THR A 535 31.14 -151.70 26.27
CA THR A 535 32.18 -152.54 26.88
C THR A 535 31.63 -153.65 27.81
N GLY A 536 30.30 -153.73 27.99
CA GLY A 536 29.64 -154.83 28.71
C GLY A 536 29.81 -154.84 30.24
N LYS A 537 30.32 -153.75 30.84
CA LYS A 537 30.51 -153.65 32.30
C LYS A 537 29.21 -153.25 33.01
N LYS A 538 28.93 -153.86 34.17
CA LYS A 538 27.72 -153.63 35.00
C LYS A 538 27.48 -152.16 35.40
N ALA A 539 28.49 -151.29 35.29
CA ALA A 539 28.42 -149.86 35.61
C ALA A 539 27.56 -149.03 34.64
N ALA A 540 27.24 -149.55 33.44
CA ALA A 540 26.46 -148.82 32.44
C ALA A 540 25.03 -148.47 32.90
N MET A 541 24.41 -149.30 33.74
CA MET A 541 23.03 -149.09 34.20
C MET A 541 22.90 -147.93 35.18
N THR A 542 23.86 -147.77 36.10
CA THR A 542 23.85 -146.72 37.13
C THR A 542 24.09 -145.34 36.51
N VAL A 543 25.02 -145.23 35.57
CA VAL A 543 25.32 -143.96 34.89
C VAL A 543 24.18 -143.55 33.94
N GLY A 544 23.50 -144.51 33.29
CA GLY A 544 22.31 -144.25 32.48
C GLY A 544 21.13 -143.69 33.28
N ILE A 545 20.92 -144.14 34.52
CA ILE A 545 19.87 -143.62 35.40
C ILE A 545 20.20 -142.19 35.87
N ILE A 546 21.46 -141.90 36.21
CA ILE A 546 21.89 -140.53 36.58
C ILE A 546 21.73 -139.57 35.40
N SER A 547 22.07 -140.02 34.19
CA SER A 547 21.82 -139.29 32.94
C SER A 547 20.33 -139.00 32.71
N LEU A 548 19.45 -139.99 32.93
CA LEU A 548 18.00 -139.79 32.85
C LEU A 548 17.50 -138.78 33.89
N ILE A 549 17.99 -138.87 35.14
CA ILE A 549 17.62 -137.93 36.21
C ILE A 549 18.10 -136.52 35.89
N ALA A 550 19.32 -136.34 35.37
CA ALA A 550 19.83 -135.04 34.96
C ALA A 550 19.03 -134.44 33.79
N ALA A 551 18.67 -135.25 32.79
CA ALA A 551 17.84 -134.81 31.67
C ALA A 551 16.41 -134.44 32.11
N LEU A 552 15.81 -135.23 33.00
CA LEU A 552 14.49 -134.92 33.57
C LEU A 552 14.55 -133.70 34.50
N ALA A 553 15.62 -133.52 35.27
CA ALA A 553 15.83 -132.33 36.10
C ALA A 553 15.98 -131.06 35.24
N ALA A 554 16.65 -131.14 34.08
CA ALA A 554 16.71 -130.03 33.12
C ALA A 554 15.33 -129.71 32.52
N LEU A 555 14.53 -130.74 32.22
CA LEU A 555 13.16 -130.59 31.69
C LEU A 555 12.20 -130.00 32.74
N VAL A 556 12.31 -130.46 33.99
CA VAL A 556 11.54 -129.94 35.13
C VAL A 556 11.98 -128.53 35.49
N TYR A 557 13.29 -128.23 35.51
CA TYR A 557 13.77 -126.88 35.78
C TYR A 557 13.32 -125.90 34.68
N GLY A 558 13.40 -126.28 33.40
CA GLY A 558 12.87 -125.47 32.30
C GLY A 558 11.37 -125.20 32.44
N TYR A 559 10.57 -126.20 32.84
CA TYR A 559 9.12 -126.08 32.95
C TYR A 559 8.65 -125.40 34.26
N ALA A 560 9.33 -125.64 35.38
CA ALA A 560 8.95 -125.14 36.71
C ALA A 560 9.61 -123.79 37.06
N ALA A 561 10.77 -123.47 36.50
CA ALA A 561 11.53 -122.25 36.79
C ALA A 561 11.36 -121.15 35.73
N THR A 562 10.17 -121.01 35.14
CA THR A 562 9.75 -119.85 34.33
C THR A 562 10.47 -119.64 32.98
N VAL A 563 10.95 -120.71 32.34
CA VAL A 563 11.37 -120.64 30.92
C VAL A 563 10.33 -121.34 30.06
N SER A 564 9.30 -120.61 29.64
CA SER A 564 8.43 -121.07 28.56
C SER A 564 9.30 -121.43 27.35
N PHE A 565 9.29 -122.69 26.90
CA PHE A 565 10.05 -123.17 25.72
C PHE A 565 9.56 -122.53 24.39
N THR A 566 8.75 -121.49 24.46
CA THR A 566 7.97 -120.86 23.40
C THR A 566 8.82 -120.19 22.31
N GLY A 567 10.15 -120.15 22.44
CA GLY A 567 11.09 -119.69 21.39
C GLY A 567 12.18 -120.70 21.01
N HIS A 568 12.20 -121.91 21.57
CA HIS A 568 13.36 -122.82 21.51
C HIS A 568 12.96 -124.26 21.12
N THR A 569 12.32 -124.41 19.96
CA THR A 569 11.77 -125.69 19.46
C THR A 569 12.85 -126.74 19.20
N VAL A 570 14.05 -126.33 18.77
CA VAL A 570 15.18 -127.22 18.48
C VAL A 570 15.81 -127.75 19.79
N GLN A 571 15.92 -126.92 20.83
CA GLN A 571 16.47 -127.35 22.12
C GLN A 571 15.46 -128.16 22.95
N ALA A 572 14.16 -127.83 22.90
CA ALA A 572 13.10 -128.67 23.45
C ALA A 572 13.13 -130.07 22.83
N ALA A 573 13.28 -130.13 21.51
CA ALA A 573 13.46 -131.39 20.78
C ALA A 573 14.74 -132.12 21.23
N GLY A 574 15.86 -131.41 21.43
CA GLY A 574 17.10 -131.99 21.96
C GLY A 574 16.96 -132.62 23.35
N ALA A 575 16.27 -131.95 24.28
CA ALA A 575 16.01 -132.47 25.63
C ALA A 575 15.12 -133.72 25.61
N ILE A 576 14.06 -133.69 24.79
CA ILE A 576 13.15 -134.82 24.58
C ILE A 576 13.91 -136.00 23.96
N VAL A 577 14.74 -135.76 22.95
CA VAL A 577 15.56 -136.80 22.30
C VAL A 577 16.51 -137.45 23.30
N LEU A 578 17.18 -136.66 24.15
CA LEU A 578 18.04 -137.18 25.23
C LEU A 578 17.26 -138.02 26.25
N ALA A 579 16.10 -137.56 26.70
CA ALA A 579 15.26 -138.27 27.66
C ALA A 579 14.72 -139.59 27.07
N VAL A 580 14.22 -139.57 25.82
CA VAL A 580 13.72 -140.75 25.11
C VAL A 580 14.84 -141.76 24.88
N ALA A 581 16.02 -141.31 24.48
CA ALA A 581 17.16 -142.19 24.25
C ALA A 581 17.64 -142.85 25.58
N ALA A 582 17.63 -142.11 26.70
CA ALA A 582 17.93 -142.67 28.01
C ALA A 582 16.90 -143.74 28.45
N VAL A 583 15.60 -143.51 28.21
CA VAL A 583 14.54 -144.50 28.47
C VAL A 583 14.73 -145.77 27.61
N LEU A 584 15.03 -145.62 26.31
CA LEU A 584 15.27 -146.74 25.40
C LEU A 584 16.47 -147.60 25.85
N MET A 585 17.50 -147.00 26.44
CA MET A 585 18.67 -147.73 26.95
C MET A 585 18.36 -148.52 28.23
N VAL A 586 17.62 -147.93 29.17
CA VAL A 586 17.11 -148.64 30.37
C VAL A 586 16.26 -149.84 29.94
N TYR A 587 15.42 -149.65 28.92
CA TYR A 587 14.57 -150.72 28.38
C TYR A 587 15.38 -151.81 27.65
N GLY A 588 16.35 -151.42 26.81
CA GLY A 588 17.23 -152.35 26.08
C GLY A 588 18.11 -153.19 27.01
N ALA A 589 18.59 -152.62 28.12
CA ALA A 589 19.34 -153.34 29.14
C ALA A 589 18.45 -154.34 29.93
N ALA A 590 17.19 -154.00 30.19
CA ALA A 590 16.23 -154.88 30.86
C ALA A 590 15.85 -156.10 29.99
N ALA A 591 15.70 -155.91 28.67
CA ALA A 591 15.32 -156.97 27.73
C ALA A 591 16.40 -158.05 27.54
N ALA A 592 17.68 -157.76 27.77
CA ALA A 592 18.78 -158.72 27.59
C ALA A 592 18.86 -159.82 28.67
N LYS A 593 18.09 -159.71 29.77
CA LYS A 593 18.18 -160.60 30.95
C LYS A 593 17.30 -161.88 30.90
N LYS A 594 16.41 -162.05 29.90
CA LYS A 594 15.45 -163.18 29.82
C LYS A 594 15.66 -164.06 28.58
N ALA A 595 16.41 -165.16 28.68
CA ALA A 595 16.40 -166.30 27.74
C ALA A 595 16.72 -167.63 28.49
N PRO A 596 15.86 -168.67 28.45
CA PRO A 596 16.05 -169.93 29.22
C PRO A 596 16.86 -171.03 28.49
N VAL A 597 17.41 -171.98 29.27
CA VAL A 597 18.34 -173.09 28.93
C VAL A 597 17.72 -174.47 29.28
N THR A 598 17.80 -175.49 28.39
CA THR A 598 17.93 -176.97 28.61
C THR A 598 17.89 -177.72 27.23
N ALA A 599 18.96 -178.36 26.73
CA ALA A 599 19.40 -179.79 26.78
C ALA A 599 18.45 -180.79 26.09
N GLN A 600 18.79 -181.66 25.12
CA GLN A 600 20.07 -182.22 24.61
C GLN A 600 20.77 -181.44 23.50
#